data_AF-A0A537JCF7-F1
#
_entry.id   AF-A0A537JCF7-F1
#
_cell.length_a   1.000
_cell.length_b   1.000
_cell.length_c   1.000
_cell.angle_alpha   90.00
_cell.angle_beta   90.00
_cell.angle_gamma   90.00
#
_symmetry.space_group_name_H-M   'P 1'
#
loop_
_entity.id
_entity.type
_entity.pdbx_description
1 polymer ?
#
loop_
_entity_poly.entity_id
_entity_poly.type
_entity_poly.pdbx_seq_one_letter_code
_entity_poly.pdbx_strand_id
1 'polypeptide(L)'
;MPAETIMEALLSAHVSHLLRSARAARRDPIAGVEGPRRRAGEYVTVTIRPLLEADVDACAAIMLATPLLARYGVTTAAAARGALADVFAGPCRGLVAEEAGRIIGFAVYSVRGTFAHSGYVRTIAVAPDAQHRGAGRRLMDAVEAAIFDQ
;
A
#
# COMPACT_ATOMS: atom_id res chain seq x y z
N MET A 1 39.76 -31.89 -20.83
CA MET A 1 38.84 -30.73 -21.00
C MET A 1 38.82 -30.00 -19.67
N PRO A 2 39.48 -28.84 -19.53
CA PRO A 2 39.65 -28.20 -18.23
C PRO A 2 38.33 -27.54 -17.78
N ALA A 3 38.00 -27.68 -16.50
CA ALA A 3 36.75 -27.18 -15.90
C ALA A 3 36.56 -25.65 -16.00
N GLU A 4 37.63 -24.90 -16.25
CA GLU A 4 37.63 -23.45 -16.45
C GLU A 4 36.80 -23.00 -17.67
N THR A 5 36.83 -23.76 -18.76
CA THR A 5 36.15 -23.35 -20.01
C THR A 5 34.62 -23.46 -19.92
N ILE A 6 34.12 -24.32 -19.02
CA ILE A 6 32.68 -24.52 -18.81
C ILE A 6 32.11 -23.40 -17.91
N MET A 7 32.88 -22.91 -16.93
CA MET A 7 32.46 -21.83 -16.02
C MET A 7 32.40 -20.46 -16.73
N GLU A 8 33.37 -20.15 -17.58
CA GLU A 8 33.40 -18.92 -18.41
C GLU A 8 32.23 -18.86 -19.41
N ALA A 9 31.89 -19.99 -20.03
CA ALA A 9 30.74 -20.08 -20.93
C ALA A 9 29.39 -19.89 -20.20
N LEU A 10 29.28 -20.38 -18.96
CA LEU A 10 28.09 -20.21 -18.11
C LEU A 10 27.94 -18.77 -17.61
N LEU A 11 29.02 -18.10 -17.22
CA LEU A 11 29.04 -16.68 -16.83
C LEU A 11 28.65 -15.75 -17.99
N SER A 12 29.20 -15.99 -19.19
CA SER A 12 28.89 -15.21 -20.40
C SER A 12 27.44 -15.39 -20.87
N ALA A 13 26.90 -16.61 -20.77
CA ALA A 13 25.50 -16.90 -21.07
C ALA A 13 24.53 -16.23 -20.06
N HIS A 14 24.90 -16.18 -18.77
CA HIS A 14 24.10 -15.56 -17.72
C HIS A 14 24.06 -14.03 -17.86
N VAL A 15 25.21 -13.40 -18.13
CA VAL A 15 25.31 -11.95 -18.38
C VAL A 15 24.56 -11.54 -19.66
N SER A 16 24.63 -12.36 -20.72
CA SER A 16 23.89 -12.11 -21.96
C SER A 16 22.38 -12.32 -21.84
N HIS A 17 21.92 -13.15 -20.89
CA HIS A 17 20.50 -13.28 -20.55
C HIS A 17 20.01 -12.10 -19.71
N LEU A 18 20.80 -11.64 -18.74
CA LEU A 18 20.54 -10.45 -17.91
C LEU A 18 20.50 -9.14 -18.74
N LEU A 19 21.35 -8.99 -19.76
CA LEU A 19 21.34 -7.81 -20.63
C LEU A 19 20.21 -7.83 -21.67
N ARG A 20 19.73 -9.03 -22.08
CA ARG A 20 18.54 -9.17 -22.93
C ARG A 20 17.24 -8.93 -22.16
N SER A 21 17.15 -9.35 -20.89
CA SER A 21 16.00 -9.08 -20.02
C SER A 21 15.90 -7.60 -19.64
N ALA A 22 17.03 -6.90 -19.47
CA ALA A 22 17.07 -5.47 -19.18
C ALA A 22 16.53 -4.57 -20.31
N ARG A 23 16.47 -5.05 -21.56
CA ARG A 23 15.92 -4.29 -22.70
C ARG A 23 14.46 -4.63 -23.01
N ALA A 24 14.00 -5.82 -22.61
CA ALA A 24 12.60 -6.27 -22.77
C ALA A 24 11.67 -5.77 -21.64
N ALA A 25 12.21 -5.35 -20.50
CA ALA A 25 11.47 -4.87 -19.33
C ALA A 25 11.14 -3.36 -19.31
N ARG A 26 10.91 -2.74 -20.48
CA ARG A 26 10.43 -1.34 -20.59
C ARG A 26 9.01 -1.22 -21.15
N ARG A 27 8.18 -2.21 -20.90
CA ARG A 27 6.73 -2.02 -20.97
C ARG A 27 6.18 -2.28 -19.59
N ASP A 28 6.05 -1.18 -18.85
CA ASP A 28 5.25 -1.15 -17.64
C ASP A 28 3.81 -1.56 -18.04
N PRO A 29 3.33 -2.76 -17.65
CA PRO A 29 2.02 -3.26 -18.07
C PRO A 29 0.88 -2.39 -17.52
N ILE A 30 1.18 -1.47 -16.59
CA ILE A 30 0.22 -0.62 -15.90
C ILE A 30 0.20 0.80 -16.49
N ALA A 31 1.25 1.22 -17.19
CA ALA A 31 1.37 2.60 -17.71
C ALA A 31 0.30 3.00 -18.75
N GLY A 32 -0.42 2.01 -19.33
CA GLY A 32 -1.53 2.24 -20.25
C GLY A 32 -2.92 1.99 -19.65
N VAL A 33 -3.02 1.63 -18.37
CA VAL A 33 -4.31 1.44 -17.70
C VAL A 33 -4.84 2.83 -17.35
N GLU A 34 -5.61 3.42 -18.27
CA GLU A 34 -6.45 4.57 -17.93
C GLU A 34 -7.50 4.12 -16.90
N GLY A 35 -7.17 4.29 -15.62
CA GLY A 35 -8.16 4.21 -14.56
C GLY A 35 -9.26 5.24 -14.82
N PRO A 36 -10.50 5.03 -14.32
CA PRO A 36 -11.58 5.97 -14.52
C PRO A 36 -11.16 7.37 -14.06
N ARG A 37 -10.96 8.28 -15.03
CA ARG A 37 -10.77 9.71 -14.77
C ARG A 37 -12.11 10.22 -14.24
N ARG A 38 -12.31 10.17 -12.93
CA ARG A 38 -13.43 10.85 -12.29
C ARG A 38 -13.25 12.34 -12.54
N ARG A 39 -14.29 12.99 -13.08
CA ARG A 39 -14.39 14.46 -13.09
C ARG A 39 -14.16 14.97 -11.67
N ALA A 40 -13.54 16.14 -11.57
CA ALA A 40 -13.49 16.95 -10.35
C ALA A 40 -14.93 17.27 -9.91
N GLY A 41 -15.54 16.33 -9.19
CA GLY A 41 -16.75 16.56 -8.41
C GLY A 41 -16.33 17.02 -7.03
N GLU A 42 -17.12 17.92 -6.47
CA GLU A 42 -17.03 18.48 -5.12
C GLU A 42 -16.26 17.59 -4.15
N TYR A 43 -14.98 17.94 -3.93
CA TYR A 43 -14.15 17.19 -3.01
C TYR A 43 -14.69 17.42 -1.61
N VAL A 44 -15.16 16.34 -1.00
CA VAL A 44 -15.40 16.31 0.43
C VAL A 44 -14.12 16.76 1.14
N THR A 45 -14.25 17.69 2.09
CA THR A 45 -13.14 18.18 2.91
C THR A 45 -12.69 17.07 3.86
N VAL A 46 -11.85 16.18 3.34
CA VAL A 46 -11.18 15.14 4.12
C VAL A 46 -9.86 15.70 4.66
N THR A 47 -9.56 15.46 5.93
CA THR A 47 -8.24 15.73 6.51
C THR A 47 -7.47 14.43 6.58
N ILE A 48 -6.25 14.41 6.04
CA ILE A 48 -5.33 13.28 6.20
C ILE A 48 -4.36 13.62 7.32
N ARG A 49 -4.26 12.74 8.32
CA ARG A 49 -3.37 12.91 9.46
C ARG A 49 -2.81 11.58 9.96
N PRO A 50 -1.75 11.57 10.78
CA PRO A 50 -1.29 10.36 11.45
C PRO A 50 -2.41 9.66 12.22
N LEU A 51 -2.39 8.34 12.16
CA LEU A 51 -3.24 7.48 12.99
C LEU A 51 -2.77 7.57 14.44
N LEU A 52 -3.72 7.82 15.35
CA LEU A 52 -3.51 7.87 16.80
C LEU A 52 -4.15 6.65 17.48
N GLU A 53 -3.74 6.37 18.71
CA GLU A 53 -4.31 5.26 19.51
C GLU A 53 -5.84 5.40 19.69
N ALA A 54 -6.32 6.64 19.84
CA ALA A 54 -7.74 6.94 19.93
C ALA A 54 -8.55 6.60 18.66
N ASP A 55 -7.90 6.45 17.49
CA ASP A 55 -8.56 6.12 16.23
C ASP A 55 -8.73 4.60 16.02
N VAL A 56 -8.07 3.77 16.84
CA VAL A 56 -7.97 2.32 16.65
C VAL A 56 -9.35 1.65 16.55
N ASP A 57 -10.28 2.03 17.43
CA ASP A 57 -11.62 1.46 17.41
C ASP A 57 -12.42 1.84 16.16
N ALA A 58 -12.25 3.07 15.67
CA ALA A 58 -12.91 3.52 14.44
C ALA A 58 -12.34 2.80 13.20
N CYS A 59 -11.02 2.67 13.12
CA CYS A 59 -10.35 1.90 12.07
C CYS A 59 -10.75 0.42 12.10
N ALA A 60 -10.81 -0.19 13.29
CA ALA A 60 -11.25 -1.56 13.46
C ALA A 60 -12.70 -1.77 13.01
N ALA A 61 -13.59 -0.82 13.29
CA ALA A 61 -14.97 -0.87 12.80
C ALA A 61 -15.04 -0.82 11.26
N ILE A 62 -14.21 0.02 10.62
CA ILE A 62 -14.11 0.07 9.15
C ILE A 62 -13.60 -1.27 8.58
N MET A 63 -12.62 -1.90 9.24
CA MET A 63 -12.11 -3.21 8.81
C MET A 63 -13.21 -4.27 8.83
N LEU A 64 -13.97 -4.36 9.92
CA LEU A 64 -15.05 -5.34 10.07
C LEU A 64 -16.21 -5.08 9.10
N ALA A 65 -16.45 -3.81 8.75
CA ALA A 65 -17.44 -3.43 7.74
C ALA A 65 -16.96 -3.64 6.30
N THR A 66 -15.72 -4.10 6.08
CA THR A 66 -15.12 -4.33 4.76
C THR A 66 -15.10 -5.84 4.43
N PRO A 67 -16.01 -6.34 3.57
CA PRO A 67 -16.14 -7.80 3.32
C PRO A 67 -14.87 -8.47 2.79
N LEU A 68 -14.02 -7.73 2.08
CA LEU A 68 -12.74 -8.23 1.59
C LEU A 68 -11.81 -8.65 2.74
N LEU A 69 -11.74 -7.87 3.83
CA LEU A 69 -10.83 -8.13 4.94
C LEU A 69 -11.25 -9.35 5.78
N ALA A 70 -12.55 -9.66 5.82
CA ALA A 70 -13.04 -10.89 6.42
C ALA A 70 -12.46 -12.14 5.72
N ARG A 71 -12.26 -12.08 4.38
CA ARG A 71 -11.64 -13.17 3.61
C ARG A 71 -10.17 -13.41 3.98
N TYR A 72 -9.51 -12.39 4.55
CA TYR A 72 -8.13 -12.45 5.01
C TYR A 72 -8.00 -12.62 6.53
N GLY A 73 -9.08 -13.04 7.21
CA GLY A 73 -9.06 -13.41 8.63
C GLY A 73 -9.35 -12.27 9.62
N VAL A 74 -9.66 -11.05 9.15
CA VAL A 74 -10.09 -9.95 10.02
C VAL A 74 -11.59 -10.07 10.28
N THR A 75 -11.97 -10.97 11.19
CA THR A 75 -13.38 -11.30 11.48
C THR A 75 -13.84 -10.86 12.87
N THR A 76 -12.91 -10.45 13.74
CA THR A 76 -13.20 -10.03 15.11
C THR A 76 -12.58 -8.67 15.40
N ALA A 77 -13.16 -7.94 16.36
CA ALA A 77 -12.59 -6.66 16.80
C ALA A 77 -11.16 -6.82 17.35
N ALA A 78 -10.86 -7.94 18.01
CA ALA A 78 -9.49 -8.24 18.47
C ALA A 78 -8.52 -8.41 17.29
N ALA A 79 -8.91 -9.15 16.25
CA ALA A 79 -8.09 -9.31 15.05
C ALA A 79 -7.89 -7.97 14.31
N ALA A 80 -8.94 -7.15 14.21
CA ALA A 80 -8.88 -5.83 13.58
C ALA A 80 -7.96 -4.86 14.33
N ARG A 81 -8.03 -4.81 15.66
CA ARG A 81 -7.10 -4.03 16.49
C ARG A 81 -5.66 -4.56 16.37
N GLY A 82 -5.49 -5.87 16.41
CA GLY A 82 -4.19 -6.53 16.25
C GLY A 82 -3.51 -6.17 14.93
N ALA A 83 -4.27 -6.02 13.85
CA ALA A 83 -3.75 -5.60 12.54
C ALA A 83 -3.18 -4.16 12.53
N LEU A 84 -3.52 -3.33 13.53
CA LEU A 84 -3.01 -1.96 13.69
C LEU A 84 -1.84 -1.87 14.69
N ALA A 85 -1.55 -2.93 15.45
CA ALA A 85 -0.52 -2.91 16.50
C ALA A 85 0.87 -2.53 15.98
N ASP A 86 1.22 -2.97 14.77
CA ASP A 86 2.49 -2.69 14.12
C ASP A 86 2.72 -1.19 13.83
N VAL A 87 1.66 -0.36 13.81
CA VAL A 87 1.80 1.10 13.70
C VAL A 87 2.43 1.67 14.97
N PHE A 88 1.99 1.20 16.14
CA PHE A 88 2.46 1.70 17.44
C PHE A 88 3.74 1.02 17.90
N ALA A 89 3.98 -0.21 17.47
CA ALA A 89 5.25 -0.92 17.72
C ALA A 89 6.42 -0.36 16.88
N GLY A 90 6.16 0.49 15.88
CA GLY A 90 7.17 1.17 15.08
C GLY A 90 7.56 0.58 13.69
N PRO A 91 7.33 -0.70 13.33
CA PRO A 91 7.71 -1.20 12.00
C PRO A 91 6.79 -0.69 10.88
N CYS A 92 5.59 -0.22 11.20
CA CYS A 92 4.67 0.41 10.25
C CYS A 92 4.41 1.88 10.62
N ARG A 93 3.74 2.58 9.71
CA ARG A 93 3.14 3.91 9.87
C ARG A 93 1.66 3.81 9.55
N GLY A 94 0.87 4.72 10.11
CA GLY A 94 -0.57 4.77 9.91
C GLY A 94 -1.03 6.18 9.59
N LEU A 95 -1.97 6.30 8.64
CA LEU A 95 -2.69 7.52 8.33
C LEU A 95 -4.20 7.25 8.46
N VAL A 96 -4.95 8.28 8.84
CA VAL A 96 -6.41 8.28 8.80
C VAL A 96 -6.93 9.38 7.90
N ALA A 97 -8.10 9.12 7.30
CA ALA A 97 -8.94 10.09 6.63
C ALA A 97 -10.07 10.48 7.57
N GLU A 98 -10.12 11.75 7.94
CA GLU A 98 -11.13 12.32 8.83
C GLU A 98 -12.06 13.26 8.06
N GLU A 99 -13.36 13.13 8.27
CA GLU A 99 -14.40 14.01 7.76
C GLU A 99 -15.26 14.47 8.94
N ALA A 100 -15.32 15.78 9.20
CA ALA A 100 -16.14 16.37 10.27
C ALA A 100 -15.99 15.66 11.64
N GLY A 101 -14.76 15.33 12.04
CA GLY A 101 -14.48 14.64 13.31
C GLY A 101 -14.67 13.12 13.29
N ARG A 102 -15.14 12.55 12.17
CA ARG A 102 -15.33 11.11 12.01
C ARG A 102 -14.20 10.52 11.17
N ILE A 103 -13.61 9.41 11.64
CA ILE A 103 -12.72 8.60 10.81
C ILE A 103 -13.55 7.86 9.75
N ILE A 104 -13.26 8.13 8.49
CA ILE A 104 -13.93 7.55 7.33
C ILE A 104 -13.01 6.62 6.52
N GLY A 105 -11.72 6.54 6.85
CA GLY A 105 -10.79 5.63 6.21
C GLY A 105 -9.42 5.66 6.88
N PHE A 106 -8.58 4.69 6.54
CA PHE A 106 -7.22 4.61 7.05
C PHE A 106 -6.31 3.87 6.08
N ALA A 107 -5.00 4.04 6.27
CA ALA A 107 -3.96 3.29 5.59
C ALA A 107 -2.84 2.91 6.56
N VAL A 108 -2.32 1.70 6.43
CA VAL A 108 -1.14 1.18 7.13
C VAL A 108 -0.09 0.83 6.09
N TYR A 109 1.11 1.35 6.26
CA TYR A 109 2.20 1.19 5.31
C TYR A 109 3.55 1.10 6.03
N SER A 110 4.56 0.55 5.35
CA SER A 110 5.96 0.66 5.75
C SER A 110 6.72 1.41 4.66
N VAL A 111 7.64 2.27 5.10
CA VAL A 111 8.48 3.04 4.18
C VAL A 111 9.64 2.20 3.63
N ARG A 112 10.14 1.27 4.45
CA ARG A 112 11.11 0.24 4.05
C ARG A 112 10.37 -1.09 3.99
N GLY A 113 9.86 -1.44 2.82
CA GLY A 113 9.24 -2.74 2.53
C GLY A 113 10.28 -3.85 2.42
N THR A 114 9.84 -5.00 1.90
CA THR A 114 10.66 -6.22 1.78
C THR A 114 11.93 -5.94 0.98
N PHE A 115 13.08 -6.43 1.49
CA PHE A 115 14.43 -6.19 0.94
C PHE A 115 14.91 -4.72 0.96
N ALA A 116 14.21 -3.82 1.67
CA ALA A 116 14.58 -2.40 1.78
C ALA A 116 14.63 -1.62 0.46
N HIS A 117 13.93 -2.09 -0.59
CA HIS A 117 13.98 -1.51 -1.93
C HIS A 117 12.70 -0.79 -2.39
N SER A 118 11.59 -0.90 -1.64
CA SER A 118 10.35 -0.19 -1.97
C SER A 118 9.48 0.02 -0.72
N GLY A 119 8.65 1.05 -0.71
CA GLY A 119 7.58 1.16 0.28
C GLY A 119 6.49 0.11 0.04
N TYR A 120 5.76 -0.24 1.11
CA TYR A 120 4.74 -1.28 1.08
C TYR A 120 3.48 -0.81 1.79
N VAL A 121 2.34 -0.81 1.08
CA VAL A 121 1.02 -0.56 1.66
C VAL A 121 0.44 -1.89 2.12
N ARG A 122 0.31 -2.07 3.44
CA ARG A 122 -0.20 -3.31 4.04
C ARG A 122 -1.73 -3.35 4.00
N THR A 123 -2.38 -2.25 4.32
CA THR A 123 -3.84 -2.17 4.35
C THR A 123 -4.29 -0.76 4.05
N ILE A 124 -5.32 -0.63 3.23
CA ILE A 124 -6.04 0.62 3.00
C ILE A 124 -7.52 0.30 2.95
N ALA A 125 -8.33 1.05 3.68
CA ALA A 125 -9.78 0.84 3.70
C ALA A 125 -10.51 2.17 3.92
N VAL A 126 -11.71 2.24 3.37
CA VAL A 126 -12.63 3.38 3.49
C VAL A 126 -13.98 2.82 3.91
N ALA A 127 -14.62 3.48 4.88
CA ALA A 127 -15.94 3.13 5.37
C ALA A 127 -16.92 2.99 4.19
N PRO A 128 -17.78 1.95 4.14
CA PRO A 128 -18.64 1.69 2.99
C PRO A 128 -19.49 2.88 2.53
N ASP A 129 -19.98 3.68 3.47
CA ASP A 129 -20.75 4.90 3.24
C ASP A 129 -19.92 6.11 2.77
N ALA A 130 -18.59 6.01 2.85
CA ALA A 130 -17.65 7.04 2.39
C ALA A 130 -16.89 6.65 1.11
N GLN A 131 -17.16 5.47 0.54
CA GLN A 131 -16.50 5.01 -0.70
C GLN A 131 -16.91 5.84 -1.91
N HIS A 132 -16.07 5.80 -2.97
CA HIS A 132 -16.27 6.53 -4.22
C HIS A 132 -16.37 8.08 -4.10
N ARG A 133 -15.99 8.64 -2.94
CA ARG A 133 -15.96 10.09 -2.65
C ARG A 133 -14.53 10.68 -2.62
N GLY A 134 -13.51 9.89 -2.98
CA GLY A 134 -12.12 10.35 -3.10
C GLY A 134 -11.22 10.15 -1.87
N ALA A 135 -11.77 9.74 -0.71
CA ALA A 135 -10.98 9.51 0.50
C ALA A 135 -9.83 8.51 0.31
N GLY A 136 -10.09 7.38 -0.36
CA GLY A 136 -9.07 6.36 -0.65
C GLY A 136 -7.95 6.89 -1.56
N ARG A 137 -8.27 7.78 -2.49
CA ARG A 137 -7.26 8.43 -3.34
C ARG A 137 -6.35 9.34 -2.52
N ARG A 138 -6.93 10.19 -1.67
CA ARG A 138 -6.16 11.09 -0.80
C ARG A 138 -5.29 10.35 0.21
N LEU A 139 -5.76 9.22 0.73
CA LEU A 139 -4.94 8.33 1.55
C LEU A 139 -3.75 7.78 0.75
N MET A 140 -3.99 7.29 -0.47
CA MET A 140 -2.91 6.75 -1.30
C MET A 140 -1.88 7.83 -1.69
N ASP A 141 -2.33 9.00 -2.15
CA ASP A 141 -1.44 10.11 -2.50
C ASP A 141 -0.55 10.51 -1.29
N ALA A 142 -1.12 10.52 -0.08
CA ALA A 142 -0.36 10.81 1.14
C ALA A 142 0.63 9.70 1.53
N VAL A 143 0.25 8.44 1.34
CA VAL A 143 1.14 7.29 1.56
C VAL A 143 2.31 7.30 0.57
N GLU A 144 2.03 7.54 -0.72
CA GLU A 144 3.04 7.66 -1.76
C GLU A 144 4.01 8.80 -1.45
N ALA A 145 3.50 9.98 -1.11
CA ALA A 145 4.34 11.11 -0.69
C ALA A 145 5.25 10.74 0.49
N ALA A 146 4.72 10.08 1.52
CA ALA A 146 5.51 9.66 2.68
C ALA A 146 6.58 8.59 2.36
N ILE A 147 6.33 7.73 1.36
CA ILE A 147 7.27 6.71 0.90
C ILE A 147 8.39 7.32 0.05
N PHE A 148 8.07 8.29 -0.81
CA PHE A 148 9.02 8.89 -1.75
C PHE A 148 9.83 10.06 -1.18
N ASP A 149 9.38 10.70 -0.11
CA ASP A 149 10.07 11.84 0.55
C ASP A 149 11.16 11.40 1.55
N GLN A 150 11.85 10.28 1.28
CA GLN A 150 12.90 9.70 2.14
C GLN A 150 14.31 10.15 1.77
#